data_AF-A0A4S8PEA8-F1
#
_entry.id   AF-A0A4S8PEA8-F1
#
_cell.length_a   1.000
_cell.length_b   1.000
_cell.length_c   1.000
_cell.angle_alpha   90.00
_cell.angle_beta   90.00
_cell.angle_gamma   90.00
#
_symmetry.space_group_name_H-M   'P 1'
#
loop_
_entity.id
_entity.type
_entity.pdbx_description
1 polymer ?
#
loop_
_entity_poly.entity_id
_entity_poly.type
_entity_poly.pdbx_seq_one_letter_code
_entity_poly.pdbx_strand_id
1 'polypeptide(L)'
;MGQLIPLGFDRDEREFFARTLEESGGPAHVTDTLAVFVGFTDANDMIKRCNDIADLARRDGLIAAIDLKRAQLASEILFSSDIYGSGLDWEATTGLDNADAIALLRRIQVKMLNLRHRTPGELS
;
A
#
# COMPACT_ATOMS: atom_id res chain seq x y z
N MET A 1 21.37 5.23 0.07
CA MET A 1 20.46 4.44 -0.79
C MET A 1 19.83 3.36 0.06
N GLY A 2 18.50 3.30 0.12
CA GLY A 2 17.78 2.30 0.90
C GLY A 2 17.80 0.93 0.22
N GLN A 3 17.66 -0.14 1.00
CA GLN A 3 17.51 -1.50 0.49
C GLN A 3 16.28 -1.58 -0.44
N LEU A 4 16.47 -2.15 -1.63
CA LEU A 4 15.39 -2.45 -2.57
C LEU A 4 14.83 -3.84 -2.29
N ILE A 5 13.50 -3.97 -2.24
CA ILE A 5 12.80 -5.18 -1.83
C ILE A 5 11.91 -5.67 -2.98
N PRO A 6 12.04 -6.95 -3.41
CA PRO A 6 11.04 -7.60 -4.24
C PRO A 6 9.80 -7.95 -3.39
N LEU A 7 8.61 -7.62 -3.88
CA LEU A 7 7.36 -7.79 -3.12
C LEU A 7 6.96 -9.26 -2.90
N GLY A 8 7.21 -10.13 -3.89
CA GLY A 8 6.73 -11.51 -3.86
C GLY A 8 5.20 -11.62 -3.87
N PHE A 9 4.51 -10.55 -4.32
CA PHE A 9 3.05 -10.53 -4.49
C PHE A 9 2.67 -11.31 -5.74
N ASP A 10 1.51 -11.97 -5.73
CA ASP A 10 0.90 -12.48 -6.95
C ASP A 10 0.13 -11.37 -7.68
N ARG A 11 -0.54 -11.72 -8.79
CA ARG A 11 -1.23 -10.74 -9.63
C ARG A 11 -2.34 -9.99 -8.87
N ASP A 12 -3.14 -10.72 -8.09
CA ASP A 12 -4.31 -10.14 -7.42
C ASP A 12 -3.87 -9.26 -6.24
N GLU A 13 -2.83 -9.68 -5.51
CA GLU A 13 -2.22 -8.85 -4.47
C GLU A 13 -1.57 -7.58 -5.03
N ARG A 14 -0.89 -7.66 -6.19
CA ARG A 14 -0.31 -6.47 -6.85
C ARG A 14 -1.39 -5.49 -7.25
N GLU A 15 -2.47 -5.99 -7.86
CA GLU A 15 -3.57 -5.13 -8.33
C GLU A 15 -4.33 -4.52 -7.16
N PHE A 16 -4.63 -5.31 -6.12
CA PHE A 16 -5.24 -4.80 -4.89
C PHE A 16 -4.37 -3.71 -4.26
N PHE A 17 -3.09 -4.00 -4.01
CA PHE A 17 -2.18 -3.05 -3.37
C PHE A 17 -2.04 -1.76 -4.19
N ALA A 18 -1.92 -1.87 -5.51
CA ALA A 18 -1.85 -0.71 -6.40
C ALA A 18 -3.12 0.13 -6.34
N ARG A 19 -4.30 -0.49 -6.49
CA ARG A 19 -5.59 0.22 -6.41
C ARG A 19 -5.76 0.94 -5.08
N THR A 20 -5.44 0.29 -3.97
CA THR A 20 -5.58 0.92 -2.65
C THR A 20 -4.73 2.18 -2.52
N LEU A 21 -3.53 2.21 -3.11
CA LEU A 21 -2.67 3.39 -3.10
C LEU A 21 -3.21 4.50 -4.00
N GLU A 22 -3.80 4.16 -5.15
CA GLU A 22 -4.40 5.13 -6.06
C GLU A 22 -5.60 5.87 -5.46
N GLU A 23 -6.30 5.26 -4.50
CA GLU A 23 -7.38 5.92 -3.75
C GLU A 23 -6.91 7.22 -3.10
N SER A 24 -5.61 7.36 -2.79
CA SER A 24 -5.04 8.61 -2.26
C SER A 24 -5.27 9.83 -3.17
N GLY A 25 -5.30 9.62 -4.49
CA GLY A 25 -5.65 10.66 -5.49
C GLY A 25 -7.11 10.60 -5.95
N GLY A 26 -7.91 9.71 -5.36
CA GLY A 26 -9.30 9.47 -5.69
C GLY A 26 -10.24 9.87 -4.55
N PRO A 27 -11.19 9.00 -4.13
CA PRO A 27 -12.23 9.35 -3.16
C PRO A 27 -11.71 9.47 -1.72
N ALA A 28 -10.50 8.98 -1.41
CA ALA A 28 -9.96 9.08 -0.07
C ALA A 28 -9.68 10.55 0.32
N HIS A 29 -10.10 10.94 1.51
CA HIS A 29 -9.92 12.29 2.03
C HIS A 29 -8.52 12.49 2.61
N VAL A 30 -7.49 12.42 1.75
CA VAL A 30 -6.10 12.63 2.16
C VAL A 30 -5.92 14.08 2.64
N THR A 31 -5.32 14.23 3.82
CA THR A 31 -4.97 15.52 4.42
C THR A 31 -3.48 15.57 4.72
N ASP A 32 -2.91 16.77 4.86
CA ASP A 32 -1.50 16.93 5.25
C ASP A 32 -1.21 16.26 6.60
N THR A 33 -2.16 16.30 7.53
CA THR A 33 -2.02 15.63 8.84
C THR A 33 -1.91 14.12 8.68
N LEU A 34 -2.75 13.52 7.85
CA LEU A 34 -2.67 12.09 7.54
C LEU A 34 -1.35 11.75 6.84
N ALA A 35 -0.97 12.53 5.83
CA ALA A 35 0.26 12.30 5.08
C ALA A 35 1.49 12.31 5.99
N VAL A 36 1.60 13.31 6.87
CA VAL A 36 2.67 13.40 7.87
C VAL A 36 2.62 12.23 8.85
N PHE A 37 1.43 11.82 9.31
CA PHE A 37 1.27 10.65 10.18
C PHE A 37 1.79 9.36 9.54
N VAL A 38 1.51 9.15 8.26
CA VAL A 38 2.00 7.98 7.50
C VAL A 38 3.51 8.08 7.21
N GLY A 39 4.05 9.29 7.20
CA GLY A 39 5.47 9.58 7.04
C GLY A 39 5.85 10.17 5.68
N PHE A 40 4.89 10.75 4.96
CA PHE A 40 5.09 11.62 3.80
C PHE A 40 5.27 13.08 4.24
N THR A 41 5.65 13.93 3.29
CA THR A 41 5.88 15.36 3.56
C THR A 41 4.57 16.12 3.74
N ASP A 42 3.62 15.89 2.83
CA ASP A 42 2.31 16.53 2.73
C ASP A 42 1.38 15.66 1.87
N ALA A 43 0.12 16.09 1.69
CA ALA A 43 -0.85 15.35 0.90
C ALA A 43 -0.41 15.14 -0.56
N ASN A 44 0.25 16.13 -1.18
CA ASN A 44 0.70 16.03 -2.56
C ASN A 44 1.85 15.03 -2.72
N ASP A 45 2.80 15.00 -1.78
CA ASP A 45 3.86 14.01 -1.73
C ASP A 45 3.28 12.61 -1.52
N MET A 46 2.29 12.45 -0.63
CA MET A 46 1.59 11.18 -0.45
C MET A 46 0.95 10.70 -1.74
N ILE A 47 0.14 11.52 -2.42
CA ILE A 47 -0.53 11.15 -3.68
C ILE A 47 0.49 10.73 -4.74
N LYS A 48 1.53 11.54 -4.94
CA LYS A 48 2.55 11.27 -5.95
C LYS A 48 3.28 9.95 -5.67
N ARG A 49 3.74 9.76 -4.43
CA ARG A 49 4.50 8.58 -4.04
C ARG A 49 3.64 7.32 -4.06
N CYS A 50 2.38 7.40 -3.65
CA CYS A 50 1.44 6.29 -3.74
C CYS A 50 1.25 5.85 -5.19
N ASN A 51 1.07 6.80 -6.12
CA ASN A 51 0.97 6.48 -7.56
C ASN A 51 2.26 5.85 -8.12
N ASP A 52 3.44 6.41 -7.79
CA ASP A 52 4.72 5.85 -8.21
C ASP A 52 4.90 4.39 -7.71
N ILE A 53 4.46 4.11 -6.47
CA ILE A 53 4.55 2.79 -5.86
C ILE A 53 3.49 1.83 -6.43
N ALA A 54 2.29 2.31 -6.74
CA ALA A 54 1.26 1.53 -7.40
C ALA A 54 1.74 1.00 -8.77
N ASP A 55 2.36 1.88 -9.56
CA ASP A 55 2.97 1.51 -10.84
C ASP A 55 4.10 0.49 -10.67
N LEU A 56 4.96 0.67 -9.66
CA LEU A 56 5.99 -0.31 -9.30
C LEU A 56 5.38 -1.66 -8.92
N ALA A 57 4.32 -1.68 -8.12
CA ALA A 57 3.68 -2.91 -7.67
C ALA A 57 3.06 -3.70 -8.84
N ARG A 58 2.32 -3.02 -9.74
CA ARG A 58 1.71 -3.66 -10.91
C ARG A 58 2.74 -4.33 -11.82
N ARG A 59 3.90 -3.71 -12.00
CA ARG A 59 4.99 -4.24 -12.85
C ARG A 59 5.95 -5.19 -12.12
N ASP A 60 5.65 -5.59 -10.88
CA ASP A 60 6.52 -6.41 -10.04
C ASP A 60 7.92 -5.81 -9.82
N GLY A 61 7.96 -4.49 -9.71
CA GLY A 61 9.18 -3.72 -9.51
C GLY A 61 9.72 -3.84 -8.08
N LEU A 62 10.99 -3.45 -7.93
CA LEU A 62 11.62 -3.34 -6.62
C LEU A 62 11.23 -2.01 -5.96
N ILE A 63 10.89 -2.05 -4.67
CA ILE A 63 10.50 -0.86 -3.89
C ILE A 63 11.49 -0.66 -2.74
N ALA A 64 11.86 0.58 -2.46
CA ALA A 64 12.73 0.89 -1.32
C ALA A 64 12.03 0.52 0.01
N ALA A 65 12.77 -0.08 0.94
CA ALA A 65 12.22 -0.58 2.21
C ALA A 65 11.46 0.48 3.03
N ILE A 66 11.90 1.75 2.97
CA ILE A 66 11.22 2.86 3.65
C ILE A 66 9.89 3.22 3.00
N ASP A 67 9.87 3.24 1.67
CA ASP A 67 8.67 3.55 0.88
C ASP A 67 7.66 2.42 1.00
N LEU A 68 8.14 1.17 1.11
CA LEU A 68 7.28 0.01 1.34
C LEU A 68 6.54 0.07 2.68
N LYS A 69 7.21 0.50 3.75
CA LYS A 69 6.59 0.67 5.07
C LYS A 69 5.49 1.73 5.04
N ARG A 70 5.78 2.88 4.42
CA ARG A 70 4.81 3.98 4.25
C ARG A 70 3.62 3.53 3.40
N ALA A 71 3.88 2.87 2.27
CA ALA A 71 2.85 2.38 1.36
C ALA A 71 1.96 1.30 2.01
N GLN A 72 2.54 0.41 2.82
CA GLN A 72 1.71 -0.54 3.57
C GLN A 72 0.76 0.17 4.53
N LEU A 73 1.26 1.11 5.33
CA LEU A 73 0.43 1.85 6.28
C LEU A 73 -0.63 2.70 5.55
N ALA A 74 -0.25 3.34 4.45
CA ALA A 74 -1.18 4.06 3.58
C ALA A 74 -2.28 3.12 3.07
N SER A 75 -1.91 1.96 2.52
CA SER A 75 -2.86 0.97 2.00
C SER A 75 -3.85 0.52 3.07
N GLU A 76 -3.39 0.23 4.29
CA GLU A 76 -4.27 -0.17 5.40
C GLU A 76 -5.30 0.92 5.76
N ILE A 77 -4.89 2.19 5.77
CA ILE A 77 -5.78 3.32 6.09
C ILE A 77 -6.75 3.61 4.93
N LEU A 78 -6.23 3.71 3.71
CA LEU A 78 -6.99 4.05 2.52
C LEU A 78 -8.06 3.00 2.20
N PHE A 79 -7.78 1.73 2.48
CA PHE A 79 -8.76 0.65 2.34
C PHE A 79 -9.77 0.60 3.49
N SER A 80 -9.32 0.63 4.75
CA SER A 80 -10.20 0.27 5.89
C SER A 80 -10.89 1.43 6.59
N SER A 81 -10.54 2.69 6.29
CA SER A 81 -11.10 3.86 6.97
C SER A 81 -12.20 4.52 6.15
N ASP A 82 -13.33 4.83 6.78
CA ASP A 82 -14.35 5.72 6.18
C ASP A 82 -14.09 7.20 6.47
N ILE A 83 -13.14 7.51 7.35
CA ILE A 83 -12.76 8.90 7.69
C ILE A 83 -11.70 9.40 6.72
N TYR A 84 -10.74 8.55 6.38
CA TYR A 84 -9.55 8.90 5.61
C TYR A 84 -9.36 8.06 4.33
N GLY A 85 -10.20 7.06 4.10
CA GLY A 85 -10.12 6.11 2.99
C GLY A 85 -11.45 5.95 2.27
N SER A 86 -11.59 4.86 1.53
CA SER A 86 -12.79 4.50 0.76
C SER A 86 -13.52 3.26 1.31
N GLY A 87 -13.45 3.00 2.62
CA GLY A 87 -13.93 1.76 3.23
C GLY A 87 -15.31 1.28 2.76
N LEU A 88 -16.35 2.07 2.98
CA LEU A 88 -17.72 1.75 2.54
C LEU A 88 -17.92 1.89 1.02
N ASP A 89 -17.10 2.69 0.35
CA ASP A 89 -17.17 2.91 -1.09
C ASP A 89 -16.39 1.86 -1.89
N TRP A 90 -15.56 1.04 -1.25
CA TRP A 90 -14.59 0.18 -1.90
C TRP A 90 -15.23 -0.83 -2.86
N GLU A 91 -16.30 -1.49 -2.45
CA GLU A 91 -17.01 -2.44 -3.32
C GLU A 91 -17.64 -1.70 -4.51
N ALA A 92 -18.14 -0.49 -4.28
CA ALA A 92 -18.75 0.34 -5.32
C ALA A 92 -17.72 0.91 -6.31
N THR A 93 -16.52 1.26 -5.85
CA THR A 93 -15.47 1.87 -6.69
C THR A 93 -14.61 0.83 -7.40
N THR A 94 -14.40 -0.35 -6.78
CA THR A 94 -13.47 -1.36 -7.31
C THR A 94 -14.16 -2.60 -7.88
N GLY A 95 -15.40 -2.88 -7.48
CA GLY A 95 -16.13 -4.10 -7.83
C GLY A 95 -15.63 -5.37 -7.12
N LEU A 96 -14.72 -5.23 -6.15
CA LEU A 96 -14.25 -6.35 -5.31
C LEU A 96 -15.14 -6.47 -4.07
N ASP A 97 -15.65 -7.67 -3.81
CA ASP A 97 -16.34 -7.95 -2.56
C ASP A 97 -15.41 -7.71 -1.36
N ASN A 98 -15.99 -7.21 -0.27
CA ASN A 98 -15.24 -6.81 0.90
C ASN A 98 -14.53 -8.01 1.57
N ALA A 99 -15.11 -9.21 1.54
CA ALA A 99 -14.46 -10.39 2.12
C ALA A 99 -13.20 -10.77 1.35
N ASP A 100 -13.25 -10.71 0.01
CA ASP A 100 -12.09 -10.97 -0.85
C ASP A 100 -11.00 -9.90 -0.68
N ALA A 101 -11.39 -8.63 -0.59
CA ALA A 101 -10.49 -7.51 -0.36
C ALA A 101 -9.75 -7.63 0.99
N ILE A 102 -10.47 -7.98 2.06
CA ILE A 102 -9.88 -8.24 3.38
C ILE A 102 -8.92 -9.43 3.32
N ALA A 103 -9.27 -10.50 2.59
CA ALA A 103 -8.39 -11.66 2.43
C ALA A 103 -7.08 -11.29 1.72
N LEU A 104 -7.15 -10.48 0.66
CA LEU A 104 -5.96 -9.95 -0.05
C LEU A 104 -5.10 -9.08 0.85
N LEU A 105 -5.70 -8.16 1.61
CA LEU A 105 -4.97 -7.32 2.58
C LEU A 105 -4.23 -8.19 3.61
N ARG A 106 -4.88 -9.22 4.17
CA ARG A 106 -4.24 -10.10 5.16
C ARG A 106 -3.05 -10.86 4.58
N ARG A 107 -3.16 -11.35 3.34
CA ARG A 107 -2.05 -12.02 2.65
C ARG A 107 -0.87 -11.07 2.45
N ILE A 108 -1.14 -9.84 2.01
CA ILE A 108 -0.13 -8.78 1.86
C ILE A 108 0.55 -8.50 3.20
N GLN A 109 -0.21 -8.34 4.29
CA GLN A 109 0.33 -8.08 5.63
C GLN A 109 1.29 -9.19 6.09
N VAL A 110 0.94 -10.46 5.86
CA VAL A 110 1.82 -11.61 6.16
C VAL A 110 3.10 -11.56 5.34
N LYS A 111 3.01 -11.31 4.03
CA LYS A 111 4.21 -11.19 3.17
C LYS A 111 5.10 -10.04 3.61
N MET A 112 4.52 -8.89 3.91
CA MET A 112 5.26 -7.72 4.38
C MET A 112 5.90 -7.92 5.75
N LEU A 113 5.27 -8.71 6.64
CA LEU A 113 5.88 -9.10 7.91
C LEU A 113 7.16 -9.91 7.67
N ASN A 114 7.11 -10.88 6.76
CA ASN A 114 8.27 -11.69 6.38
C ASN A 114 9.39 -10.86 5.73
N LEU A 115 9.03 -9.87 4.92
CA LEU A 115 10.00 -8.93 4.32
C LEU A 115 10.70 -8.05 5.36
N ARG A 116 10.02 -7.73 6.47
CA ARG A 116 10.58 -6.96 7.59
C ARG A 116 11.49 -7.78 8.50
N HIS A 117 11.29 -9.10 8.60
CA HIS A 117 12.11 -9.99 9.42
C HIS A 117 13.37 -10.50 8.72
N ARG A 118 13.46 -10.42 7.38
CA ARG A 118 14.70 -10.72 6.65
C ARG A 118 15.75 -9.63 6.87
N THR A 119 16.44 -9.69 8.00
CA THR A 119 17.70 -8.96 8.22
C THR A 119 18.81 -9.53 7.30
N PRO A 120 19.76 -8.70 6.82
CA PRO A 120 20.92 -9.19 6.08
C PRO A 120 21.78 -10.05 7.03
N GLY A 121 21.71 -11.37 6.90
CA GLY A 121 22.50 -12.29 7.74
C GLY A 121 22.06 -13.75 7.71
N GLU A 122 20.83 -14.06 7.31
CA GLU A 122 20.32 -15.44 7.30
C GLU A 122 20.44 -16.10 5.91
N LEU A 123 21.65 -16.08 5.36
CA LEU A 123 22.06 -16.99 4.30
C LEU A 123 23.39 -17.63 4.71
N SER A 124 23.27 -18.79 5.37
CA SER A 124 24.31 -19.80 5.53
C SER A 124 23.69 -21.15 5.25
#